data_AF-X1CX70-F1
#
_entry.id   AF-X1CX70-F1
#
_cell.length_a   1.000
_cell.length_b   1.000
_cell.length_c   1.000
_cell.angle_alpha   90.00
_cell.angle_beta   90.00
_cell.angle_gamma   90.00
#
_symmetry.space_group_name_H-M   'P 1'
#
loop_
_entity.id
_entity.type
_entity.pdbx_description
1 polymer ?
#
loop_
_entity_poly.entity_id
_entity_poly.type
_entity_poly.pdbx_seq_one_letter_code
_entity_poly.pdbx_strand_id
1 'polypeptide(L)'
;TVPAINIRGITYQVARSVFRAALRQRVGAFIFEIARSEMGYTEQSPGEYAACILAAAIREGFQGPVFIQGDHFQARRGAYKSGPEKELDAIKDLIREAVSAGFLNIDIDASTLVDLDKPTLDEQQEINCLVTADVTDFTRSVEPEGVTISVGGEIGEIGRGNSTVADLRAFMAGYLTRLAPNVKGISKISVQTGTTHGGVVLPDGSMAKVKVDFKTLKELSKVAREEYGMAGAVQHGASTLPDEAFDMFPQAGTVEVHLATGFQISSMTAHISPKSCWIRYINIS
;
A
#
# COMPACT_ATOMS: atom_id res chain seq x y z
N THR A 1 -9.63 1.33 10.59
CA THR A 1 -8.95 1.15 9.29
C THR A 1 -8.59 2.50 8.73
N VAL A 2 -7.44 2.65 8.10
CA VAL A 2 -6.99 3.91 7.47
C VAL A 2 -7.14 3.81 5.96
N PRO A 3 -7.86 4.72 5.28
CA PRO A 3 -7.86 4.77 3.83
C PRO A 3 -6.52 5.30 3.31
N ALA A 4 -5.90 4.58 2.38
CA ALA A 4 -4.78 5.06 1.59
C ALA A 4 -5.26 5.36 0.16
N ILE A 5 -5.05 6.60 -0.28
CA ILE A 5 -5.65 7.17 -1.47
C ILE A 5 -4.55 7.37 -2.50
N ASN A 6 -4.61 6.56 -3.55
CA ASN A 6 -3.64 6.53 -4.61
C ASN A 6 -4.02 7.54 -5.71
N ILE A 7 -3.14 8.50 -6.00
CA ILE A 7 -3.40 9.60 -6.95
C ILE A 7 -2.35 9.62 -8.07
N ARG A 8 -2.80 9.41 -9.31
CA ARG A 8 -1.91 9.18 -10.48
C ARG A 8 -2.01 10.28 -11.56
N GLY A 9 -2.54 11.44 -11.20
CA GLY A 9 -2.77 12.53 -12.13
C GLY A 9 -3.68 13.59 -11.52
N ILE A 10 -3.61 14.81 -12.06
CA ILE A 10 -4.30 16.01 -11.52
C ILE A 10 -4.20 16.09 -9.99
N THR A 11 -3.00 15.78 -9.49
CA THR A 11 -2.76 15.41 -8.09
C THR A 11 -3.16 16.49 -7.12
N TYR A 12 -2.78 17.73 -7.42
CA TYR A 12 -3.21 18.89 -6.64
C TYR A 12 -4.75 19.02 -6.57
N GLN A 13 -5.46 18.87 -7.69
CA GLN A 13 -6.92 19.01 -7.73
C GLN A 13 -7.64 17.88 -6.98
N VAL A 14 -7.15 16.65 -7.10
CA VAL A 14 -7.69 15.49 -6.39
C VAL A 14 -7.41 15.62 -4.90
N ALA A 15 -6.18 15.94 -4.50
CA ALA A 15 -5.81 16.15 -3.10
C ALA A 15 -6.67 17.23 -2.44
N ARG A 16 -6.93 18.36 -3.12
CA ARG A 16 -7.87 19.39 -2.63
C ARG A 16 -9.28 18.83 -2.39
N SER A 17 -9.74 17.93 -3.25
CA SER A 17 -11.07 17.33 -3.09
C SER A 17 -11.12 16.36 -1.92
N VAL A 18 -10.04 15.59 -1.70
CA VAL A 18 -9.85 14.74 -0.52
C VAL A 18 -9.85 15.58 0.75
N PHE A 19 -9.02 16.64 0.84
CA PHE A 19 -8.98 17.51 2.03
C PHE A 19 -10.32 18.16 2.35
N ARG A 20 -11.02 18.70 1.33
CA ARG A 20 -12.37 19.27 1.53
C ARG A 20 -13.35 18.23 2.07
N ALA A 21 -13.28 17.00 1.59
CA ALA A 21 -14.14 15.92 2.07
C ALA A 21 -13.76 15.48 3.49
N ALA A 22 -12.46 15.33 3.79
CA ALA A 22 -11.97 15.03 5.12
C ALA A 22 -12.41 16.08 6.16
N LEU A 23 -12.29 17.38 5.84
CA LEU A 23 -12.75 18.46 6.71
C LEU A 23 -14.25 18.45 6.95
N ARG A 24 -15.06 18.25 5.89
CA ARG A 24 -16.52 18.18 6.02
C ARG A 24 -16.98 17.00 6.87
N GLN A 25 -16.32 15.85 6.71
CA GLN A 25 -16.69 14.61 7.39
C GLN A 25 -15.95 14.41 8.72
N ARG A 26 -15.03 15.31 9.09
CA ARG A 26 -14.20 15.22 10.30
C ARG A 26 -13.46 13.88 10.38
N VAL A 27 -12.90 13.47 9.24
CA VAL A 27 -12.16 12.22 9.13
C VAL A 27 -10.90 12.31 9.98
N GLY A 28 -10.55 11.19 10.64
CA GLY A 28 -9.28 11.04 11.35
C GLY A 28 -8.09 10.91 10.39
N ALA A 29 -7.29 9.86 10.56
CA ALA A 29 -6.14 9.61 9.71
C ALA A 29 -6.55 9.08 8.33
N PHE A 30 -5.87 9.56 7.29
CA PHE A 30 -5.91 9.06 5.92
C PHE A 30 -4.55 9.30 5.27
N ILE A 31 -4.23 8.49 4.27
CA ILE A 31 -2.92 8.47 3.62
C ILE A 31 -3.08 8.88 2.16
N PHE A 32 -2.14 9.66 1.64
CA PHE A 32 -1.93 9.80 0.20
C PHE A 32 -0.79 8.91 -0.24
N GLU A 33 -0.98 8.15 -1.30
CA GLU A 33 0.04 7.21 -1.76
C GLU A 33 0.25 7.27 -3.26
N ILE A 34 1.42 6.84 -3.70
CA ILE A 34 1.74 6.66 -5.12
C ILE A 34 2.77 5.54 -5.23
N ALA A 35 2.60 4.66 -6.22
CA ALA A 35 3.46 3.50 -6.36
C ALA A 35 4.70 3.74 -7.23
N ARG A 36 5.76 2.93 -7.03
CA ARG A 36 7.00 3.01 -7.84
C ARG A 36 6.72 2.95 -9.35
N SER A 37 5.78 2.10 -9.77
CA SER A 37 5.41 2.00 -11.19
C SER A 37 4.71 3.28 -11.69
N GLU A 38 3.91 3.89 -10.83
CA GLU A 38 3.05 5.04 -11.13
C GLU A 38 3.85 6.33 -11.22
N MET A 39 4.81 6.53 -10.32
CA MET A 39 5.82 7.59 -10.45
C MET A 39 6.48 7.54 -11.83
N GLY A 40 6.78 6.33 -12.33
CA GLY A 40 7.41 6.13 -13.64
C GLY A 40 6.57 6.58 -14.83
N TYR A 41 5.30 6.18 -14.93
CA TYR A 41 4.48 6.52 -16.10
C TYR A 41 3.71 7.83 -15.96
N THR A 42 3.61 8.40 -14.76
CA THR A 42 3.02 9.73 -14.53
C THR A 42 4.06 10.84 -14.46
N GLU A 43 5.35 10.48 -14.45
CA GLU A 43 6.49 11.38 -14.24
C GLU A 43 6.43 12.16 -12.92
N GLN A 44 5.67 11.67 -11.94
CA GLN A 44 5.55 12.30 -10.63
C GLN A 44 6.66 11.80 -9.69
N SER A 45 7.70 12.61 -9.52
CA SER A 45 8.72 12.36 -8.49
C SER A 45 8.11 12.46 -7.07
N PRO A 46 8.71 11.80 -6.06
CA PRO A 46 8.29 11.98 -4.66
C PRO A 46 8.21 13.46 -4.24
N GLY A 47 9.18 14.28 -4.64
CA GLY A 47 9.19 15.72 -4.34
C GLY A 47 8.00 16.48 -4.94
N GLU A 48 7.68 16.21 -6.21
CA GLU A 48 6.53 16.82 -6.87
C GLU A 48 5.20 16.38 -6.24
N TYR A 49 5.06 15.07 -5.98
CA TYR A 49 3.87 14.50 -5.36
C TYR A 49 3.59 15.11 -3.99
N ALA A 50 4.61 15.16 -3.14
CA ALA A 50 4.53 15.77 -1.81
C ALA A 50 4.20 17.27 -1.88
N ALA A 51 4.86 18.01 -2.79
CA ALA A 51 4.58 19.43 -2.98
C ALA A 51 3.10 19.68 -3.38
N CYS A 52 2.56 18.87 -4.29
CA CYS A 52 1.16 18.97 -4.70
C CYS A 52 0.19 18.70 -3.54
N ILE A 53 0.44 17.67 -2.74
CA ILE A 53 -0.40 17.32 -1.59
C ILE A 53 -0.34 18.41 -0.52
N LEU A 54 0.85 18.86 -0.15
CA LEU A 54 1.02 19.88 0.89
C LEU A 54 0.42 21.23 0.45
N ALA A 55 0.60 21.62 -0.81
CA ALA A 55 -0.06 22.80 -1.37
C ALA A 55 -1.59 22.68 -1.32
N ALA A 56 -2.14 21.50 -1.59
CA ALA A 56 -3.58 21.26 -1.49
C ALA A 56 -4.07 21.34 -0.04
N ALA A 57 -3.32 20.81 0.93
CA ALA A 57 -3.62 20.88 2.35
C ALA A 57 -3.72 22.35 2.81
N ILE A 58 -2.69 23.14 2.49
CA ILE A 58 -2.62 24.58 2.80
C ILE A 58 -3.79 25.33 2.15
N ARG A 59 -4.06 25.06 0.86
CA ARG A 59 -5.13 25.74 0.12
C ARG A 59 -6.51 25.50 0.72
N GLU A 60 -6.77 24.30 1.23
CA GLU A 60 -8.05 23.93 1.83
C GLU A 60 -8.11 24.22 3.35
N GLY A 61 -7.05 24.78 3.92
CA GLY A 61 -6.99 25.12 5.35
C GLY A 61 -6.96 23.91 6.27
N PHE A 62 -6.45 22.77 5.79
CA PHE A 62 -6.29 21.57 6.61
C PHE A 62 -5.25 21.80 7.70
N GLN A 63 -5.58 21.44 8.94
CA GLN A 63 -4.68 21.52 10.08
C GLN A 63 -4.48 20.12 10.67
N GLY A 64 -3.23 19.69 10.77
CA GLY A 64 -2.87 18.37 11.28
C GLY A 64 -1.79 17.69 10.44
N PRO A 65 -1.43 16.44 10.79
CA PRO A 65 -0.45 15.67 10.04
C PRO A 65 -0.99 15.30 8.66
N VAL A 66 -0.11 15.36 7.65
CA VAL A 66 -0.36 14.87 6.30
C VAL A 66 0.49 13.62 6.10
N PHE A 67 -0.15 12.49 5.90
CA PHE A 67 0.54 11.20 5.73
C PHE A 67 0.76 10.90 4.25
N ILE A 68 2.01 10.69 3.87
CA ILE A 68 2.41 10.35 2.50
C ILE A 68 3.09 8.98 2.53
N GLN A 69 2.72 8.13 1.59
CA GLN A 69 3.14 6.74 1.49
C GLN A 69 3.73 6.41 0.11
N GLY A 70 4.83 5.67 0.12
CA GLY A 70 5.34 4.98 -1.06
C GLY A 70 4.65 3.64 -1.15
N ASP A 71 3.71 3.51 -2.08
CA ASP A 71 2.99 2.26 -2.33
C ASP A 71 3.83 1.35 -3.22
N HIS A 72 3.72 0.02 -3.07
CA HIS A 72 4.44 -0.98 -3.86
C HIS A 72 5.83 -0.51 -4.35
N PHE A 73 6.78 -0.27 -3.43
CA PHE A 73 8.18 -0.07 -3.79
C PHE A 73 8.77 -1.41 -4.22
N GLN A 74 8.30 -1.81 -5.41
CA GLN A 74 8.24 -3.19 -5.83
C GLN A 74 9.54 -3.62 -6.46
N ALA A 75 10.10 -4.75 -6.03
CA ALA A 75 11.17 -5.41 -6.77
C ALA A 75 10.58 -6.14 -7.98
N ARG A 76 11.09 -5.83 -9.18
CA ARG A 76 10.59 -6.40 -10.44
C ARG A 76 11.35 -7.68 -10.74
N ARG A 77 10.64 -8.82 -10.79
CA ARG A 77 11.20 -10.15 -11.10
C ARG A 77 12.20 -10.16 -12.27
N GLY A 78 11.86 -9.51 -13.38
CA GLY A 78 12.75 -9.44 -14.55
C GLY A 78 14.05 -8.68 -14.28
N ALA A 79 13.97 -7.50 -13.66
CA ALA A 79 15.14 -6.68 -13.33
C ALA A 79 16.01 -7.37 -12.28
N TYR A 80 15.39 -7.95 -11.25
CA TYR A 80 16.09 -8.69 -10.21
C TYR A 80 16.85 -9.90 -10.78
N LYS A 81 16.25 -10.69 -11.69
CA LYS A 81 16.93 -11.80 -12.36
C LYS A 81 18.15 -11.35 -13.18
N SER A 82 18.09 -10.17 -13.78
CA SER A 82 19.20 -9.63 -14.59
C SER A 82 20.30 -8.96 -13.77
N GLY A 83 19.99 -8.47 -12.57
CA GLY A 83 20.94 -7.79 -11.70
C GLY A 83 20.31 -7.44 -10.35
N PRO A 84 20.40 -8.34 -9.35
CA PRO A 84 19.78 -8.14 -8.04
C PRO A 84 20.23 -6.85 -7.35
N GLU A 85 21.54 -6.60 -7.31
CA GLU A 85 22.12 -5.42 -6.67
C GLU A 85 21.60 -4.13 -7.29
N LYS A 86 21.59 -4.05 -8.63
CA LYS A 86 21.09 -2.87 -9.35
C LYS A 86 19.61 -2.60 -9.08
N GLU A 87 18.80 -3.65 -8.99
CA GLU A 87 17.37 -3.49 -8.71
C GLU A 87 17.13 -3.04 -7.25
N LEU A 88 17.88 -3.61 -6.30
CA LEU A 88 17.87 -3.19 -4.90
C LEU A 88 18.34 -1.74 -4.73
N ASP A 89 19.44 -1.36 -5.39
CA ASP A 89 19.95 0.02 -5.36
C ASP A 89 18.93 1.00 -5.90
N ALA A 90 18.22 0.66 -6.99
CA ALA A 90 17.16 1.51 -7.52
C ALA A 90 15.98 1.69 -6.54
N ILE A 91 15.65 0.67 -5.75
CA ILE A 91 14.63 0.78 -4.69
C ILE A 91 15.17 1.64 -3.53
N LYS A 92 16.40 1.41 -3.09
CA LYS A 92 17.05 2.17 -2.01
C LYS A 92 17.20 3.65 -2.37
N ASP A 93 17.56 3.96 -3.61
CA ASP A 93 17.63 5.33 -4.11
C ASP A 93 16.26 6.01 -4.11
N LEU A 94 15.22 5.29 -4.54
CA LEU A 94 13.84 5.79 -4.49
C LEU A 94 13.37 6.03 -3.05
N ILE A 95 13.70 5.13 -2.12
CA ILE A 95 13.39 5.31 -0.68
C ILE A 95 14.08 6.55 -0.15
N ARG A 96 15.36 6.76 -0.47
CA ARG A 96 16.09 7.95 -0.03
C ARG A 96 15.45 9.24 -0.55
N GLU A 97 15.04 9.25 -1.81
CA GLU A 97 14.33 10.39 -2.41
C GLU A 97 12.96 10.61 -1.73
N ALA A 98 12.19 9.55 -1.55
CA ALA A 98 10.87 9.61 -0.92
C ALA A 98 10.94 10.10 0.53
N VAL A 99 11.87 9.58 1.33
CA VAL A 99 12.07 10.02 2.71
C VAL A 99 12.50 11.49 2.77
N SER A 100 13.38 11.92 1.85
CA SER A 100 13.77 13.33 1.73
C SER A 100 12.58 14.24 1.36
N ALA A 101 11.58 13.71 0.67
CA ALA A 101 10.33 14.39 0.33
C ALA A 101 9.25 14.30 1.41
N GLY A 102 9.50 13.61 2.53
CA GLY A 102 8.55 13.47 3.65
C GLY A 102 7.64 12.24 3.58
N PHE A 103 7.99 11.23 2.79
CA PHE A 103 7.30 9.93 2.80
C PHE A 103 7.75 9.16 4.06
N LEU A 104 6.82 8.98 5.00
CA LEU A 104 7.07 8.31 6.28
C LEU A 104 6.31 6.99 6.44
N ASN A 105 5.70 6.51 5.34
CA ASN A 105 5.22 5.15 5.19
C ASN A 105 5.81 4.58 3.89
N ILE A 106 6.49 3.43 3.96
CA ILE A 106 7.16 2.79 2.82
C ILE A 106 6.69 1.34 2.75
N ASP A 107 5.92 1.01 1.73
CA ASP A 107 5.42 -0.35 1.52
C ASP A 107 6.32 -1.07 0.52
N ILE A 108 7.09 -2.03 1.03
CA ILE A 108 8.05 -2.83 0.27
C ILE A 108 7.31 -4.02 -0.33
N ASP A 109 7.39 -4.16 -1.66
CA ASP A 109 6.78 -5.29 -2.36
C ASP A 109 7.85 -6.13 -3.06
N ALA A 110 8.31 -7.17 -2.38
CA ALA A 110 9.13 -8.22 -2.98
C ALA A 110 8.34 -9.50 -3.29
N SER A 111 7.00 -9.44 -3.23
CA SER A 111 6.12 -10.59 -3.45
C SER A 111 6.24 -11.15 -4.87
N THR A 112 6.62 -10.32 -5.86
CA THR A 112 6.88 -10.79 -7.23
C THR A 112 8.09 -11.72 -7.32
N LEU A 113 8.93 -11.78 -6.29
CA LEU A 113 10.10 -12.65 -6.23
C LEU A 113 9.81 -14.00 -5.59
N VAL A 114 8.59 -14.23 -5.08
CA VAL A 114 8.14 -15.54 -4.59
C VAL A 114 8.25 -16.57 -5.72
N ASP A 115 8.86 -17.71 -5.42
CA ASP A 115 9.09 -18.80 -6.37
C ASP A 115 8.27 -20.04 -6.00
N LEU A 116 7.06 -20.13 -6.56
CA LEU A 116 6.10 -21.19 -6.24
C LEU A 116 6.51 -22.59 -6.72
N ASP A 117 7.56 -22.70 -7.53
CA ASP A 117 8.08 -23.99 -7.98
C ASP A 117 8.93 -24.69 -6.89
N LYS A 118 9.20 -24.00 -5.77
CA LYS A 118 9.90 -24.56 -4.61
C LYS A 118 9.00 -25.46 -3.74
N PRO A 119 9.54 -26.54 -3.16
CA PRO A 119 8.74 -27.55 -2.48
C PRO A 119 8.18 -27.12 -1.13
N THR A 120 8.80 -26.14 -0.46
CA THR A 120 8.34 -25.64 0.86
C THR A 120 8.04 -24.15 0.83
N LEU A 121 7.09 -23.69 1.65
CA LEU A 121 6.74 -22.26 1.74
C LEU A 121 7.94 -21.39 2.14
N ASP A 122 8.84 -21.91 2.98
CA ASP A 122 10.05 -21.20 3.40
C ASP A 122 10.97 -20.93 2.20
N GLU A 123 11.17 -21.93 1.32
CA GLU A 123 11.94 -21.77 0.09
C GLU A 123 11.23 -20.88 -0.93
N GLN A 124 9.89 -20.95 -1.01
CA GLN A 124 9.10 -20.07 -1.89
C GLN A 124 9.27 -18.59 -1.47
N GLN A 125 9.30 -18.32 -0.17
CA GLN A 125 9.38 -16.97 0.40
C GLN A 125 10.82 -16.46 0.58
N GLU A 126 11.84 -17.29 0.34
CA GLU A 126 13.23 -16.99 0.68
C GLU A 126 13.71 -15.64 0.12
N ILE A 127 13.45 -15.38 -1.16
CA ILE A 127 13.87 -14.13 -1.80
C ILE A 127 13.00 -12.95 -1.36
N ASN A 128 11.69 -13.16 -1.20
CA ASN A 128 10.78 -12.12 -0.72
C ASN A 128 11.20 -11.60 0.66
N CYS A 129 11.47 -12.52 1.61
CA CYS A 129 11.89 -12.14 2.95
C CYS A 129 13.29 -11.53 2.99
N LEU A 130 14.24 -12.03 2.16
CA LEU A 130 15.59 -11.47 2.05
C LEU A 130 15.57 -10.03 1.56
N VAL A 131 14.90 -9.78 0.43
CA VAL A 131 14.80 -8.43 -0.15
C VAL A 131 14.06 -7.50 0.79
N THR A 132 12.96 -7.96 1.40
CA THR A 132 12.21 -7.12 2.35
C THR A 132 13.04 -6.76 3.58
N ALA A 133 13.86 -7.68 4.11
CA ALA A 133 14.77 -7.40 5.23
C ALA A 133 15.86 -6.38 4.85
N ASP A 134 16.56 -6.58 3.73
CA ASP A 134 17.61 -5.66 3.26
C ASP A 134 17.07 -4.24 3.01
N VAL A 135 15.90 -4.14 2.38
CA VAL A 135 15.25 -2.85 2.15
C VAL A 135 14.70 -2.25 3.45
N THR A 136 14.26 -3.07 4.42
CA THR A 136 13.89 -2.58 5.76
C THR A 136 15.11 -1.96 6.44
N ASP A 137 16.23 -2.68 6.52
CA ASP A 137 17.45 -2.21 7.17
C ASP A 137 17.96 -0.91 6.53
N PHE A 138 17.92 -0.82 5.19
CA PHE A 138 18.22 0.42 4.49
C PHE A 138 17.25 1.54 4.87
N THR A 139 15.94 1.29 4.90
CA THR A 139 14.94 2.29 5.28
C THR A 139 15.21 2.82 6.69
N ARG A 140 15.61 1.93 7.62
CA ARG A 140 16.01 2.28 9.00
C ARG A 140 17.24 3.19 9.03
N SER A 141 18.19 2.98 8.10
CA SER A 141 19.41 3.79 8.01
C SER A 141 19.20 5.22 7.50
N VAL A 142 18.08 5.48 6.81
CA VAL A 142 17.76 6.81 6.25
C VAL A 142 16.63 7.52 7.01
N GLU A 143 16.17 6.96 8.13
CA GLU A 143 15.10 7.59 8.91
C GLU A 143 15.55 8.95 9.47
N PRO A 144 14.66 9.96 9.47
CA PRO A 144 14.92 11.20 10.17
C PRO A 144 15.07 10.98 11.68
N GLU A 145 15.92 11.77 12.33
CA GLU A 145 16.12 11.69 13.78
C GLU A 145 14.79 11.88 14.54
N GLY A 146 14.52 10.99 15.50
CA GLY A 146 13.30 11.03 16.31
C GLY A 146 12.03 10.59 15.57
N VAL A 147 12.12 10.17 14.31
CA VAL A 147 10.99 9.66 13.51
C VAL A 147 11.18 8.17 13.23
N THR A 148 10.09 7.42 13.35
CA THR A 148 10.06 6.02 12.93
C THR A 148 9.13 5.89 11.73
N ILE A 149 9.71 5.64 10.56
CA ILE A 149 9.01 5.31 9.32
C ILE A 149 8.22 4.02 9.52
N SER A 150 6.96 4.03 9.09
CA SER A 150 6.14 2.83 8.98
C SER A 150 6.62 2.02 7.77
N VAL A 151 6.89 0.73 7.93
CA VAL A 151 7.33 -0.13 6.83
C VAL A 151 6.30 -1.22 6.63
N GLY A 152 5.72 -1.30 5.42
CA GLY A 152 4.89 -2.42 4.99
C GLY A 152 5.71 -3.50 4.30
N GLY A 153 5.31 -4.75 4.47
CA GLY A 153 5.75 -5.86 3.61
C GLY A 153 4.56 -6.43 2.83
N GLU A 154 4.81 -7.34 1.90
CA GLU A 154 3.75 -7.97 1.11
C GLU A 154 3.94 -9.48 0.96
N ILE A 155 2.84 -10.23 1.06
CA ILE A 155 2.77 -11.66 0.75
C ILE A 155 1.65 -11.96 -0.25
N GLY A 156 1.92 -12.95 -1.11
CA GLY A 156 0.99 -13.44 -2.12
C GLY A 156 1.24 -12.83 -3.50
N GLU A 157 1.45 -13.68 -4.51
CA GLU A 157 1.56 -13.22 -5.89
C GLU A 157 0.17 -12.96 -6.48
N ILE A 158 0.00 -11.83 -7.17
CA ILE A 158 -1.23 -11.47 -7.86
C ILE A 158 -1.64 -12.60 -8.82
N GLY A 159 -2.86 -13.13 -8.63
CA GLY A 159 -3.50 -14.06 -9.58
C GLY A 159 -3.33 -15.56 -9.31
N ARG A 160 -2.69 -15.98 -8.20
CA ARG A 160 -2.43 -17.41 -7.92
C ARG A 160 -3.11 -18.00 -6.67
N GLY A 161 -3.85 -17.20 -5.90
CA GLY A 161 -4.63 -17.66 -4.75
C GLY A 161 -4.67 -16.64 -3.62
N ASN A 162 -5.46 -16.91 -2.59
CA ASN A 162 -5.44 -16.11 -1.37
C ASN A 162 -4.19 -16.43 -0.55
N SER A 163 -3.59 -15.41 0.06
CA SER A 163 -2.54 -15.59 1.06
C SER A 163 -3.08 -16.40 2.24
N THR A 164 -2.24 -17.21 2.85
CA THR A 164 -2.58 -18.04 4.01
C THR A 164 -1.74 -17.67 5.22
N VAL A 165 -2.20 -18.07 6.42
CA VAL A 165 -1.41 -17.94 7.65
C VAL A 165 -0.06 -18.65 7.54
N ALA A 166 0.01 -19.75 6.78
CA ALA A 166 1.26 -20.46 6.55
C ALA A 166 2.24 -19.63 5.72
N ASP A 167 1.77 -18.91 4.70
CA ASP A 167 2.59 -17.98 3.91
C ASP A 167 3.14 -16.85 4.79
N LEU A 168 2.30 -16.27 5.64
CA LEU A 168 2.72 -15.22 6.57
C LEU A 168 3.79 -15.71 7.55
N ARG A 169 3.61 -16.91 8.11
CA ARG A 169 4.59 -17.47 9.04
C ARG A 169 5.92 -17.81 8.37
N ALA A 170 5.88 -18.40 7.18
CA ALA A 170 7.08 -18.68 6.38
C ALA A 170 7.84 -17.39 6.03
N PHE A 171 7.13 -16.37 5.55
CA PHE A 171 7.68 -15.05 5.29
C PHE A 171 8.31 -14.44 6.54
N MET A 172 7.58 -14.38 7.66
CA MET A 172 8.06 -13.75 8.89
C MET A 172 9.23 -14.52 9.52
N ALA A 173 9.26 -15.86 9.44
CA ALA A 173 10.39 -16.66 9.89
C ALA A 173 11.67 -16.31 9.11
N GLY A 174 11.58 -16.23 7.79
CA GLY A 174 12.71 -15.84 6.93
C GLY A 174 13.11 -14.37 7.09
N TYR A 175 12.14 -13.49 7.33
CA TYR A 175 12.36 -12.05 7.48
C TYR A 175 13.05 -11.70 8.81
N LEU A 176 12.52 -12.22 9.92
CA LEU A 176 13.06 -11.94 11.26
C LEU A 176 14.47 -12.50 11.48
N THR A 177 14.82 -13.59 10.80
CA THR A 177 16.19 -14.17 10.86
C THR A 177 17.22 -13.33 10.12
N ARG A 178 16.77 -12.44 9.21
CA ARG A 178 17.64 -11.60 8.37
C ARG A 178 17.73 -10.16 8.84
N LEU A 179 16.75 -9.68 9.61
CA LEU A 179 16.83 -8.37 10.26
C LEU A 179 17.99 -8.32 11.26
N ALA A 180 18.69 -7.18 11.28
CA ALA A 180 19.71 -6.97 12.29
C ALA A 180 19.10 -6.92 13.71
N PRO A 181 19.86 -7.33 14.76
CA PRO A 181 19.35 -7.32 16.13
C PRO A 181 18.87 -5.94 16.57
N ASN A 182 17.71 -5.90 17.24
CA ASN A 182 17.07 -4.68 17.73
C ASN A 182 16.61 -3.69 16.63
N VAL A 183 16.58 -4.10 15.36
CA VAL A 183 15.95 -3.31 14.31
C VAL A 183 14.43 -3.48 14.37
N LYS A 184 13.71 -2.36 14.27
CA LYS A 184 12.26 -2.38 14.15
C LYS A 184 11.85 -2.88 12.76
N GLY A 185 11.17 -4.02 12.71
CA GLY A 185 10.69 -4.62 11.48
C GLY A 185 9.44 -3.94 10.89
N ILE A 186 8.80 -4.64 9.95
CA ILE A 186 7.55 -4.19 9.33
C ILE A 186 6.43 -3.98 10.37
N SER A 187 5.60 -2.96 10.14
CA SER A 187 4.48 -2.56 10.99
C SER A 187 3.14 -3.08 10.47
N LYS A 188 3.07 -3.48 9.19
CA LYS A 188 1.85 -3.93 8.51
C LYS A 188 2.22 -4.86 7.35
N ILE A 189 1.26 -5.67 6.91
CA ILE A 189 1.49 -6.65 5.83
C ILE A 189 0.34 -6.62 4.82
N SER A 190 0.66 -6.42 3.55
CA SER A 190 -0.28 -6.54 2.44
C SER A 190 -0.49 -8.02 2.09
N VAL A 191 -1.74 -8.37 1.82
CA VAL A 191 -2.17 -9.75 1.62
C VAL A 191 -3.11 -9.87 0.42
N GLN A 192 -3.05 -11.00 -0.27
CA GLN A 192 -3.95 -11.31 -1.38
C GLN A 192 -5.22 -12.01 -0.87
N THR A 193 -6.39 -11.45 -1.17
CA THR A 193 -7.70 -11.94 -0.69
C THR A 193 -8.68 -12.18 -1.84
N GLY A 194 -8.17 -12.50 -3.03
CA GLY A 194 -8.97 -12.75 -4.23
C GLY A 194 -9.26 -11.49 -5.05
N THR A 195 -8.56 -10.40 -4.76
CA THR A 195 -8.65 -9.12 -5.45
C THR A 195 -7.55 -8.99 -6.49
N THR A 196 -7.89 -8.59 -7.72
CA THR A 196 -6.90 -8.15 -8.70
C THR A 196 -6.75 -6.63 -8.69
N HIS A 197 -5.52 -6.14 -8.77
CA HIS A 197 -5.26 -4.71 -8.93
C HIS A 197 -5.91 -4.20 -10.22
N GLY A 198 -6.63 -3.08 -10.12
CA GLY A 198 -7.29 -2.45 -11.27
C GLY A 198 -8.68 -3.01 -11.63
N GLY A 199 -9.11 -4.13 -11.03
CA GLY A 199 -10.36 -4.80 -11.36
C GLY A 199 -10.38 -5.44 -12.76
N VAL A 200 -11.43 -6.19 -13.08
CA VAL A 200 -11.58 -6.85 -14.39
C VAL A 200 -12.71 -6.19 -15.16
N VAL A 201 -12.44 -5.65 -16.34
CA VAL A 201 -13.47 -5.13 -17.25
C VAL A 201 -14.09 -6.30 -18.01
N LEU A 202 -15.40 -6.46 -17.90
CA LEU A 202 -16.18 -7.47 -18.62
C LEU A 202 -16.40 -7.03 -20.08
N PRO A 203 -16.72 -7.96 -21.01
CA PRO A 203 -16.93 -7.62 -22.42
C PRO A 203 -18.00 -6.55 -22.69
N ASP A 204 -18.92 -6.34 -21.74
CA ASP A 204 -19.96 -5.31 -21.79
C ASP A 204 -19.51 -3.94 -21.25
N GLY A 205 -18.24 -3.80 -20.87
CA GLY A 205 -17.67 -2.59 -20.30
C GLY A 205 -17.95 -2.38 -18.80
N SER A 206 -18.66 -3.30 -18.15
CA SER A 206 -18.88 -3.25 -16.70
C SER A 206 -17.67 -3.79 -15.92
N MET A 207 -17.54 -3.41 -14.65
CA MET A 207 -16.50 -3.96 -13.77
C MET A 207 -17.00 -5.26 -13.14
N ALA A 208 -16.20 -6.32 -13.21
CA ALA A 208 -16.47 -7.57 -12.51
C ALA A 208 -16.54 -7.32 -11.00
N LYS A 209 -17.54 -7.93 -10.35
CA LYS A 209 -17.65 -7.91 -8.89
C LYS A 209 -16.52 -8.72 -8.29
N VAL A 210 -15.49 -8.03 -7.82
CA VAL A 210 -14.42 -8.63 -7.03
C VAL A 210 -14.98 -8.97 -5.65
N LYS A 211 -14.71 -10.19 -5.18
CA LYS A 211 -15.12 -10.64 -3.85
C LYS A 211 -13.90 -10.71 -2.95
N VAL A 212 -13.78 -9.75 -2.03
CA VAL A 212 -12.78 -9.82 -0.95
C VAL A 212 -13.12 -10.99 -0.04
N ASP A 213 -12.14 -11.83 0.23
CA ASP A 213 -12.22 -12.82 1.29
C ASP A 213 -11.89 -12.19 2.65
N PHE A 214 -12.92 -11.62 3.29
CA PHE A 214 -12.81 -11.04 4.63
C PHE A 214 -12.45 -12.04 5.73
N LYS A 215 -12.66 -13.35 5.51
CA LYS A 215 -12.24 -14.37 6.46
C LYS A 215 -10.72 -14.48 6.45
N THR A 216 -10.14 -14.62 5.26
CA THR A 216 -8.68 -14.62 5.08
C THR A 216 -8.06 -13.34 5.66
N LEU A 217 -8.64 -12.18 5.35
CA LEU A 217 -8.15 -10.89 5.87
C LEU A 217 -8.17 -10.84 7.39
N LYS A 218 -9.25 -11.34 8.02
CA LYS A 218 -9.39 -11.40 9.47
C LYS A 218 -8.38 -12.33 10.14
N GLU A 219 -8.18 -13.52 9.57
CA GLU A 219 -7.22 -14.50 10.09
C GLU A 219 -5.78 -13.97 10.00
N LEU A 220 -5.39 -13.41 8.86
CA LEU A 220 -4.06 -12.83 8.66
C LEU A 220 -3.82 -11.62 9.54
N SER A 221 -4.80 -10.70 9.64
CA SER A 221 -4.64 -9.53 10.51
C SER A 221 -4.49 -9.91 11.99
N LYS A 222 -5.25 -10.91 12.44
CA LYS A 222 -5.13 -11.45 13.80
C LYS A 222 -3.73 -12.02 14.05
N VAL A 223 -3.24 -12.89 13.17
CA VAL A 223 -1.90 -13.49 13.30
C VAL A 223 -0.80 -12.41 13.26
N ALA A 224 -0.90 -11.45 12.35
CA ALA A 224 0.05 -10.35 12.25
C ALA A 224 0.19 -9.58 13.57
N ARG A 225 -0.94 -9.33 14.26
CA ARG A 225 -0.97 -8.65 15.57
C ARG A 225 -0.46 -9.53 16.70
N GLU A 226 -1.01 -10.73 16.83
CA GLU A 226 -0.80 -11.58 18.01
C GLU A 226 0.59 -12.24 18.02
N GLU A 227 1.11 -12.64 16.86
CA GLU A 227 2.39 -13.36 16.77
C GLU A 227 3.59 -12.42 16.53
N TYR A 228 3.35 -11.27 15.89
CA TYR A 228 4.45 -10.42 15.39
C TYR A 228 4.36 -8.95 15.82
N GLY A 229 3.31 -8.54 16.54
CA GLY A 229 3.17 -7.16 17.01
C GLY A 229 2.94 -6.12 15.91
N MET A 230 2.57 -6.55 14.69
CA MET A 230 2.17 -5.65 13.61
C MET A 230 0.80 -5.04 13.90
N ALA A 231 0.47 -3.95 13.22
CA ALA A 231 -0.84 -3.29 13.31
C ALA A 231 -1.95 -4.07 12.60
N GLY A 232 -1.62 -4.96 11.65
CA GLY A 232 -2.57 -5.84 10.97
C GLY A 232 -2.33 -5.95 9.47
N ALA A 233 -3.28 -6.58 8.80
CA ALA A 233 -3.25 -6.77 7.35
C ALA A 233 -3.73 -5.53 6.58
N VAL A 234 -3.16 -5.30 5.41
CA VAL A 234 -3.49 -4.24 4.44
C VAL A 234 -4.23 -4.85 3.27
N GLN A 235 -5.33 -4.21 2.84
CA GLN A 235 -6.10 -4.64 1.68
C GLN A 235 -5.78 -3.76 0.46
N HIS A 236 -5.38 -4.40 -0.63
CA HIS A 236 -5.31 -3.75 -1.94
C HIS A 236 -6.59 -3.97 -2.76
N GLY A 237 -6.84 -3.12 -3.77
CA GLY A 237 -7.90 -3.37 -4.75
C GLY A 237 -9.34 -3.24 -4.24
N ALA A 238 -9.60 -2.36 -3.27
CA ALA A 238 -10.93 -2.21 -2.67
C ALA A 238 -11.88 -1.25 -3.42
N SER A 239 -11.39 -0.50 -4.42
CA SER A 239 -12.15 0.62 -5.01
C SER A 239 -13.43 0.24 -5.78
N THR A 240 -13.55 -1.01 -6.22
CA THR A 240 -14.72 -1.48 -6.98
C THR A 240 -15.74 -2.22 -6.10
N LEU A 241 -15.51 -2.29 -4.80
CA LEU A 241 -16.41 -2.93 -3.86
C LEU A 241 -17.68 -2.10 -3.64
N PRO A 242 -18.81 -2.73 -3.31
CA PRO A 242 -20.02 -2.03 -2.91
C PRO A 242 -19.82 -1.34 -1.55
N ASP A 243 -20.60 -0.31 -1.25
CA ASP A 243 -20.43 0.56 -0.06
C ASP A 243 -20.54 -0.25 1.23
N GLU A 244 -21.45 -1.23 1.24
CA GLU A 244 -21.74 -2.08 2.39
C GLU A 244 -20.55 -2.99 2.75
N ALA A 245 -19.59 -3.18 1.84
CA ALA A 245 -18.39 -3.97 2.12
C ALA A 245 -17.34 -3.18 2.92
N PHE A 246 -17.39 -1.84 2.94
CA PHE A 246 -16.35 -1.04 3.59
C PHE A 246 -16.38 -1.18 5.12
N ASP A 247 -17.56 -1.33 5.71
CA ASP A 247 -17.73 -1.58 7.16
C ASP A 247 -17.14 -2.91 7.61
N MET A 248 -16.91 -3.84 6.68
CA MET A 248 -16.31 -5.14 6.98
C MET A 248 -14.80 -5.04 7.22
N PHE A 249 -14.10 -4.01 6.69
CA PHE A 249 -12.65 -3.89 6.86
C PHE A 249 -12.25 -3.66 8.34
N PRO A 250 -12.84 -2.69 9.07
CA PRO A 250 -12.56 -2.55 10.51
C PRO A 250 -12.93 -3.81 11.31
N GLN A 251 -14.05 -4.46 10.97
CA GLN A 251 -14.52 -5.68 11.64
C GLN A 251 -13.58 -6.89 11.42
N ALA A 252 -12.94 -6.95 10.25
CA ALA A 252 -11.89 -7.91 9.94
C ALA A 252 -10.53 -7.51 10.58
N GLY A 253 -10.44 -6.37 11.26
CA GLY A 253 -9.18 -5.89 11.83
C GLY A 253 -8.19 -5.38 10.79
N THR A 254 -8.64 -5.05 9.58
CA THR A 254 -7.80 -4.47 8.53
C THR A 254 -7.21 -3.16 9.01
N VAL A 255 -5.89 -2.98 8.91
CA VAL A 255 -5.27 -1.74 9.36
C VAL A 255 -5.42 -0.63 8.33
N GLU A 256 -5.27 -0.98 7.05
CA GLU A 256 -5.21 -0.03 5.94
C GLU A 256 -5.86 -0.61 4.68
N VAL A 257 -6.51 0.25 3.89
CA VAL A 257 -7.18 -0.13 2.64
C VAL A 257 -6.76 0.83 1.53
N HIS A 258 -6.18 0.29 0.46
CA HIS A 258 -5.73 1.06 -0.70
C HIS A 258 -6.85 1.31 -1.70
N LEU A 259 -6.95 2.56 -2.13
CA LEU A 259 -8.05 3.08 -2.94
C LEU A 259 -7.49 3.89 -4.12
N ALA A 260 -7.66 3.37 -5.33
CA ALA A 260 -7.16 3.97 -6.57
C ALA A 260 -8.27 4.21 -7.59
N THR A 261 -8.71 3.14 -8.28
CA THR A 261 -9.54 3.21 -9.49
C THR A 261 -10.82 4.01 -9.32
N GLY A 262 -11.46 3.90 -8.15
CA GLY A 262 -12.70 4.62 -7.85
C GLY A 262 -12.53 6.14 -7.83
N PHE A 263 -11.40 6.61 -7.30
CA PHE A 263 -11.06 8.03 -7.28
C PHE A 263 -10.65 8.56 -8.66
N GLN A 264 -9.97 7.75 -9.46
CA GLN A 264 -9.60 8.09 -10.83
C GLN A 264 -10.83 8.25 -11.74
N ILE A 265 -11.77 7.31 -11.69
CA ILE A 265 -13.03 7.41 -12.43
C ILE A 265 -13.78 8.67 -12.00
N SER A 266 -13.84 8.93 -10.69
CA SER A 266 -14.50 10.12 -10.13
C SER A 266 -13.87 11.42 -10.60
N SER A 267 -12.54 11.48 -10.70
CA SER A 267 -11.83 12.68 -11.15
C SER A 267 -11.99 12.94 -12.65
N MET A 268 -12.00 11.89 -13.47
CA MET A 268 -12.22 12.01 -14.92
C MET A 268 -13.68 12.33 -15.28
N THR A 269 -14.63 11.91 -14.43
CA THR A 269 -16.08 12.13 -14.64
C THR A 269 -16.64 13.29 -13.82
N ALA A 270 -15.79 14.10 -13.16
CA ALA A 270 -16.23 15.19 -12.29
C ALA A 270 -17.11 16.25 -13.00
N HIS A 271 -16.99 16.37 -14.33
CA HIS A 271 -17.87 17.22 -15.15
C HIS A 271 -19.29 16.65 -15.35
N ILE A 272 -19.50 15.37 -15.02
CA ILE A 272 -20.73 14.61 -15.26
C ILE A 272 -21.52 14.41 -13.94
N SER A 273 -20.88 14.36 -12.77
CA SER A 273 -21.58 14.32 -11.46
C SER A 273 -20.75 14.88 -10.29
N PRO A 274 -20.89 16.17 -9.93
CA PRO A 274 -19.98 16.84 -8.98
C PRO A 274 -20.20 16.51 -7.49
N LYS A 275 -21.30 15.87 -7.08
CA LYS A 275 -21.76 15.92 -5.67
C LYS A 275 -21.68 14.62 -4.84
N SER A 276 -21.49 13.44 -5.45
CA SER A 276 -21.62 12.17 -4.70
C SER A 276 -20.36 11.29 -4.59
N CYS A 277 -19.34 11.48 -5.42
CA CYS A 277 -18.26 10.48 -5.53
C CYS A 277 -17.22 10.46 -4.38
N TRP A 278 -16.94 11.60 -3.75
CA TRP A 278 -15.80 11.70 -2.82
C TRP A 278 -16.11 11.28 -1.37
N ILE A 279 -17.38 11.26 -0.99
CA ILE A 279 -17.83 10.95 0.38
C ILE A 279 -17.64 9.45 0.68
N ARG A 280 -17.73 8.61 -0.36
CA ARG A 280 -17.72 7.14 -0.31
C ARG A 280 -16.49 6.53 0.37
N TYR A 281 -15.32 7.12 0.19
CA TYR A 281 -14.05 6.43 0.43
C TYR A 281 -13.31 6.88 1.69
N ILE A 282 -13.73 7.97 2.30
CA ILE A 282 -12.95 8.63 3.36
C ILE A 282 -13.49 8.27 4.76
N ASN A 283 -14.70 7.71 4.85
CA ASN A 283 -15.40 7.44 6.11
C ASN A 283 -15.36 5.94 6.50
N ILE A 284 -14.19 5.30 6.47
CA ILE A 284 -14.00 3.87 6.79
C ILE A 284 -13.62 3.66 8.29
N SER A 285 -14.11 4.52 9.17
CA SER A 285 -13.75 4.53 10.61
C SER A 285 -14.86 3.97 11.49
#